data_AF-A0A2G9UFJ3-F1
#
_entry.id   AF-A0A2G9UFJ3-F1
#
_cell.length_a   1.000
_cell.length_b   1.000
_cell.length_c   1.000
_cell.angle_alpha   90.00
_cell.angle_beta   90.00
_cell.angle_gamma   90.00
#
_symmetry.space_group_name_H-M   'P 1'
#
loop_
_entity.id
_entity.type
_entity.pdbx_description
1 polymer ?
#
loop_
_entity_poly.entity_id
_entity_poly.type
_entity_poly.pdbx_seq_one_letter_code
_entity_poly.pdbx_strand_id
1 'polypeptide(L)' 'MKGNQLTCLEEKLHQFWKQNCWICKNSGASISVDNKFVHFGCAKKHGYKMNRHLLSVQS' A
#
# COMPACT_ATOMS: atom_id res chain seq x y z
N MET A 1 -5.73 26.94 15.49
CA MET A 1 -5.51 25.49 15.25
C MET A 1 -5.19 25.32 13.77
N LYS A 2 -3.92 25.05 13.39
CA LYS A 2 -3.63 24.58 12.03
C LYS A 2 -4.06 23.12 12.01
N GLY A 3 -5.26 22.85 11.48
CA GLY A 3 -5.76 21.50 11.30
C GLY A 3 -4.68 20.67 10.62
N ASN A 4 -4.51 19.43 11.11
CA ASN A 4 -3.50 18.46 10.71
C ASN A 4 -3.71 18.03 9.25
N GLN A 5 -3.57 18.97 8.30
CA GLN A 5 -3.80 18.73 6.89
C GLN A 5 -2.62 17.93 6.38
N LEU A 6 -2.86 16.65 6.12
CA LEU A 6 -1.95 15.82 5.37
C LEU A 6 -1.72 16.50 4.01
N THR A 7 -0.51 17.03 3.81
CA THR A 7 -0.15 17.73 2.58
C THR A 7 -0.42 16.84 1.38
N CYS A 8 -1.12 17.39 0.38
CA CYS A 8 -1.53 16.68 -0.83
C CYS A 8 -2.40 15.44 -0.58
N LEU A 9 -3.27 15.47 0.43
CA LEU A 9 -4.14 14.33 0.77
C LEU A 9 -4.97 13.85 -0.44
N GLU A 10 -5.62 14.76 -1.16
CA GLU A 10 -6.46 14.41 -2.32
C GLU A 10 -5.64 13.75 -3.44
N GLU A 11 -4.48 14.33 -3.77
CA GLU A 11 -3.56 13.76 -4.76
C GLU A 11 -3.08 12.36 -4.35
N LYS A 12 -2.71 12.18 -3.08
CA LYS A 12 -2.27 10.89 -2.53
C LYS A 12 -3.39 9.86 -2.52
N LEU A 13 -4.62 10.24 -2.18
CA LEU A 13 -5.79 9.37 -2.27
C LEU A 13 -6.07 8.96 -3.71
N HIS A 14 -6.00 9.92 -4.64
CA HIS A 14 -6.20 9.64 -6.06
C HIS A 14 -5.11 8.71 -6.62
N GLN A 15 -3.86 8.88 -6.22
CA GLN A 15 -2.78 7.95 -6.55
C GLN A 15 -3.00 6.56 -5.95
N PHE A 16 -3.40 6.48 -4.68
CA PHE A 16 -3.68 5.21 -4.00
C PHE A 16 -4.76 4.40 -4.73
N TRP A 17 -5.85 5.04 -5.16
CA TRP A 17 -6.92 4.34 -5.89
C TRP A 17 -6.52 3.86 -7.29
N LYS A 18 -5.40 4.36 -7.84
CA LYS A 18 -4.80 3.85 -9.09
C LYS A 18 -3.87 2.65 -8.88
N GLN A 19 -3.47 2.36 -7.65
CA GLN A 19 -2.57 1.25 -7.33
C GLN A 19 -3.36 -0.06 -7.27
N ASN A 20 -3.15 -0.90 -8.28
CA ASN A 20 -3.77 -2.22 -8.36
C ASN A 20 -2.89 -3.29 -7.72
N CYS A 21 -3.50 -4.17 -6.94
CA CYS A 21 -2.82 -5.29 -6.32
C CYS A 21 -2.33 -6.28 -7.37
N TRP A 22 -1.05 -6.62 -7.36
CA TRP A 22 -0.48 -7.60 -8.29
C TRP A 22 -1.12 -8.99 -8.17
N ILE A 23 -1.63 -9.33 -6.99
CA ILE A 23 -2.21 -10.64 -6.67
C ILE A 23 -3.68 -10.73 -7.08
N CYS A 24 -4.55 -9.89 -6.51
CA CYS A 24 -6.00 -9.99 -6.70
C CYS A 24 -6.56 -9.05 -7.78
N LYS A 25 -5.70 -8.20 -8.37
CA LYS A 25 -6.03 -7.21 -9.42
C LYS A 25 -7.01 -6.09 -9.03
N ASN A 26 -7.50 -6.08 -7.79
CA ASN A 26 -8.32 -4.99 -7.26
C ASN A 26 -7.48 -3.78 -6.84
N SER A 27 -8.08 -2.58 -6.87
CA SER A 27 -7.45 -1.32 -6.49
C SER A 27 -7.21 -1.18 -4.98
N GLY A 28 -6.50 -0.12 -4.59
CA GLY A 28 -6.21 0.20 -3.18
C GLY A 28 -5.10 -0.64 -2.57
N ALA A 29 -4.16 -1.11 -3.37
CA ALA A 29 -2.92 -1.71 -2.86
C ALA A 29 -1.96 -0.61 -2.41
N SER A 30 -1.18 -0.85 -1.35
CA SER A 30 -0.29 0.18 -0.78
C SER A 30 1.13 -0.30 -0.47
N ILE A 31 1.36 -1.61 -0.44
CA ILE A 31 2.66 -2.16 -0.09
C ILE A 31 3.45 -2.32 -1.38
N SER A 32 4.56 -1.59 -1.49
CA SER A 32 5.46 -1.70 -2.63
C SER A 32 6.40 -2.90 -2.48
N VAL A 33 6.48 -3.74 -3.50
CA VAL A 33 7.43 -4.86 -3.62
C VAL A 33 7.91 -4.93 -5.06
N ASP A 34 9.21 -4.78 -5.31
CA ASP A 34 9.82 -4.87 -6.65
C ASP A 34 9.02 -4.10 -7.75
N ASN A 35 8.73 -2.83 -7.49
CA ASN A 35 7.92 -1.94 -8.35
C ASN A 35 6.46 -2.37 -8.58
N LYS A 36 5.94 -3.31 -7.79
CA LYS A 36 4.54 -3.71 -7.78
C LYS A 36 3.87 -3.26 -6.49
N PHE A 37 2.55 -3.15 -6.51
CA PHE A 37 1.76 -2.89 -5.32
C PHE A 37 0.98 -4.14 -4.91
N VAL A 38 0.94 -4.43 -3.61
CA VAL A 38 0.14 -5.52 -3.04
C VAL A 38 -0.64 -5.04 -1.83
N HIS A 39 -1.82 -5.63 -1.59
CA HIS A 39 -2.52 -5.45 -0.32
C HIS A 39 -1.78 -6.17 0.80
N PHE A 40 -1.86 -5.65 2.03
CA PHE A 40 -1.36 -6.34 3.21
C PHE A 40 -1.92 -7.77 3.35
N GLY A 41 -3.23 -7.93 3.19
CA GLY A 41 -3.88 -9.24 3.27
C GLY A 41 -3.42 -10.21 2.19
N CYS A 42 -3.17 -9.73 0.97
CA CYS A 42 -2.65 -10.54 -0.13
C CYS A 42 -1.19 -10.96 0.11
N ALA A 43 -0.34 -10.01 0.53
CA ALA A 43 1.05 -10.30 0.87
C ALA A 43 1.16 -11.35 1.98
N LYS A 44 0.38 -11.19 3.06
CA LYS A 44 0.34 -12.15 4.18
C LYS A 44 -0.13 -13.55 3.74
N LYS A 45 -1.16 -13.65 2.89
CA LYS A 45 -1.69 -14.93 2.38
C LYS A 45 -0.73 -15.63 1.41
N HIS A 46 0.21 -14.92 0.81
CA HIS A 46 1.14 -15.45 -0.19
C HIS A 46 2.59 -15.54 0.32
N GLY A 47 2.77 -15.51 1.65
CA GLY A 47 4.07 -15.82 2.27
C GLY A 47 5.13 -14.73 2.15
N TYR A 48 4.75 -13.49 1.84
CA TYR A 48 5.70 -12.38 1.85
C TYR A 48 6.23 -12.17 3.28
N LYS A 49 7.54 -11.90 3.40
CA LYS A 49 8.16 -11.55 4.68
C LYS A 49 7.75 -10.13 5.06
N MET A 50 6.79 -10.04 5.98
CA MET A 50 6.24 -8.75 6.44
C MET A 50 6.98 -8.25 7.69
N ASN A 51 7.44 -7.01 7.67
CA ASN A 51 7.78 -6.28 8.90
C ASN A 51 6.48 -5.75 9.53
N ARG A 52 6.07 -6.33 10.67
CA ARG A 52 4.81 -5.96 11.33
C ARG A 52 4.79 -4.55 11.92
N HIS A 53 5.96 -3.99 12.25
CA HIS A 53 6.06 -2.64 12.82
C HIS A 53 5.99 -1.56 11.74
N LEU A 54 6.52 -1.87 10.56
CA LEU A 54 6.55 -0.94 9.42
C LEU A 54 5.41 -1.18 8.42
N LEU A 55 4.64 -2.26 8.59
CA LEU A 55 3.59 -2.71 7.67
C LEU A 55 4.07 -2.85 6.22
N SER A 56 5.35 -3.18 6.04
CA SER A 56 6.04 -3.30 4.75
C SER A 56 6.57 -4.71 4.52
N VAL A 57 6.94 -5.02 3.27
CA VAL A 57 7.69 -6.24 2.94
C VAL A 57 9.17 -5.99 3.12
N GLN A 58 9.87 -6.96 3.72
CA GLN A 58 11.33 -7.03 3.71
C GLN A 58 11.77 -7.82 2.47
N SER A 59 12.51 -7.15 1.59
CA SER A 59 13.30 -7.73 0.51
C SER A 59 14.53 -8.45 1.06
#